data_AF-A0AAD6VQM9-F1
#
_entry.id   AF-A0AAD6VQM9-F1
#
_cell.length_a   1.000
_cell.length_b   1.000
_cell.length_c   1.000
_cell.angle_alpha   90.00
_cell.angle_beta   90.00
_cell.angle_gamma   90.00
#
_symmetry.space_group_name_H-M   'P 1'
#
loop_
_entity.id
_entity.type
_entity.pdbx_description
1 polymer ?
#
loop_
_entity_poly.entity_id
_entity_poly.type
_entity_poly.pdbx_seq_one_letter_code
_entity_poly.pdbx_strand_id
1 'polypeptide(L)'
;MLDHLPTESPIPLVKPPLTRFPPLWAQSRQEICESFEWFRSYQGGVYRNSGTVKGYFLSGFSAQRDCFEFGGKFIVSHGGGKAESTYSHNGHTLHKSADDQRAHDMSVRALIENYRTGQPLVLLIDDKYVHFPFDLGSRDVYMAVLGTRISVTSWTSTAYSRPSKSHPSGKVVRYKFAFQWCEDQGQPWWFEEDSKGASRRCPSYSNSQARRVSWGLPLKPTNIYFQCFACSDESPRVYAQDWACLNPMCPMFWVAPSGSPLPEQLNYNSEFISLIDSRPLPRSFRDSLIPKPPVLAPQGGVTTTYACSRGWHCQKCGRLSCRSAWEHYECPNCKVRLTPRQESTRCQRGYSTMETSPMQRGTAGHLSCPTTGNSRSPAGLLLTHAAPRGKIHLIQSNALVHIQADRIFEAYQQQAFDGTLLFRRWPLRSNPKVRGPLLTNYFSQNSGETYRYVGGADNTVPFDRAPGAVVQARGLIQKRIREALEEAYEFNEVLSAAYMQQQKMAFHSDSEKGLGPVVAGLSMGSPALMHFRLLSKHAPRDEQRTTAMTVVLRHGDVLVMEGAGVQEFYEYTCFKIPYNFRIAATARWITPDHS
;
A
#
# COMPACT_ATOMS: atom_id res chain seq x y z
N MET A 1 -57.72 0.49 2.20
CA MET A 1 -56.79 -0.18 1.28
C MET A 1 -55.41 -0.04 1.88
N LEU A 2 -54.83 -1.15 2.29
CA LEU A 2 -53.52 -1.24 2.92
C LEU A 2 -52.46 -1.17 1.81
N ASP A 3 -51.90 0.01 1.58
CA ASP A 3 -50.76 0.17 0.69
C ASP A 3 -49.49 -0.32 1.38
N HIS A 4 -48.85 -1.27 0.72
CA HIS A 4 -47.62 -1.91 1.11
C HIS A 4 -46.48 -0.87 1.22
N LEU A 5 -46.09 -0.58 2.46
CA LEU A 5 -44.83 0.09 2.77
C LEU A 5 -43.67 -0.80 2.28
N PRO A 6 -42.73 -0.28 1.46
CA PRO A 6 -41.46 -0.97 1.25
C PRO A 6 -40.68 -0.88 2.56
N THR A 7 -40.70 -2.00 3.28
CA THR A 7 -39.78 -2.29 4.39
C THR A 7 -38.37 -2.23 3.84
N GLU A 8 -37.42 -1.65 4.59
CA GLU A 8 -35.99 -1.82 4.34
C GLU A 8 -35.76 -3.28 3.95
N SER A 9 -35.22 -3.53 2.75
CA SER A 9 -34.95 -4.91 2.34
C SER A 9 -34.06 -5.53 3.41
N PRO A 10 -34.54 -6.54 4.17
CA PRO A 10 -33.74 -7.12 5.24
C PRO A 10 -32.45 -7.61 4.58
N ILE A 11 -31.31 -7.13 5.07
CA ILE A 11 -30.00 -7.63 4.62
C ILE A 11 -30.09 -9.15 4.76
N PRO A 12 -30.03 -9.92 3.66
CA PRO A 12 -30.31 -11.33 3.73
C PRO A 12 -29.33 -11.96 4.73
N LEU A 13 -29.88 -12.68 5.71
CA LEU A 13 -29.12 -13.36 6.78
C LEU A 13 -28.02 -14.27 6.22
N VAL A 14 -28.17 -14.73 4.97
CA VAL A 14 -27.16 -15.46 4.22
C VAL A 14 -27.12 -14.92 2.79
N LYS A 15 -25.95 -14.42 2.38
CA LYS A 15 -25.73 -13.97 0.99
C LYS A 15 -25.53 -15.17 0.07
N PRO A 16 -26.15 -15.20 -1.13
CA PRO A 16 -25.86 -16.25 -2.12
C PRO A 16 -24.37 -16.26 -2.51
N PRO A 17 -23.81 -17.43 -2.83
CA PRO A 17 -22.42 -17.54 -3.27
C PRO A 17 -22.20 -16.86 -4.62
N LEU A 18 -20.97 -16.47 -4.91
CA LEU A 18 -20.59 -15.93 -6.21
C LEU A 18 -20.76 -16.99 -7.31
N THR A 19 -21.44 -16.63 -8.40
CA THR A 19 -21.60 -17.50 -9.58
C THR A 19 -20.33 -17.56 -10.44
N ARG A 20 -19.56 -16.47 -10.48
CA ARG A 20 -18.28 -16.34 -11.21
C ARG A 20 -17.29 -15.47 -10.44
N PHE A 21 -16.01 -15.55 -10.79
CA PHE A 21 -15.02 -14.61 -10.27
C PHE A 21 -15.29 -13.20 -10.79
N PRO A 22 -15.10 -12.15 -9.98
CA PRO A 22 -15.13 -10.77 -10.48
C PRO A 22 -14.05 -10.57 -11.56
N PRO A 23 -14.22 -9.64 -12.51
CA PRO A 23 -13.20 -9.35 -13.51
C PRO A 23 -11.87 -8.87 -12.92
N LEU A 24 -11.93 -8.18 -11.78
CA LEU A 24 -10.78 -7.66 -11.06
C LEU A 24 -10.96 -7.95 -9.57
N TRP A 25 -10.16 -8.87 -9.03
CA TRP A 25 -10.25 -9.28 -7.64
C TRP A 25 -8.90 -9.60 -7.02
N ALA A 26 -8.83 -9.65 -5.69
CA ALA A 26 -7.63 -9.89 -4.92
C ALA A 26 -7.92 -10.66 -3.62
N GLN A 27 -6.89 -11.32 -3.09
CA GLN A 27 -6.85 -11.97 -1.78
C GLN A 27 -6.11 -11.16 -0.72
N SER A 28 -5.32 -10.16 -1.14
CA SER A 28 -4.69 -9.21 -0.24
C SER A 28 -4.84 -7.77 -0.73
N ARG A 29 -4.77 -6.84 0.22
CA ARG A 29 -4.81 -5.41 -0.10
C ARG A 29 -3.58 -4.94 -0.87
N GLN A 30 -2.45 -5.63 -0.69
CA GLN A 30 -1.23 -5.36 -1.40
C GLN A 30 -1.37 -5.63 -2.90
N GLU A 31 -2.04 -6.71 -3.29
CA GLU A 31 -2.26 -7.04 -4.71
C GLU A 31 -2.95 -5.88 -5.44
N ILE A 32 -3.96 -5.25 -4.82
CA ILE A 32 -4.62 -4.04 -5.35
C ILE A 32 -3.65 -2.87 -5.42
N CYS A 33 -2.96 -2.57 -4.30
CA CYS A 33 -2.07 -1.41 -4.19
C CYS A 33 -0.83 -1.49 -5.07
N GLU A 34 -0.43 -2.70 -5.45
CA GLU A 34 0.67 -2.95 -6.39
C GLU A 34 0.22 -3.03 -7.84
N SER A 35 -1.06 -3.31 -8.11
CA SER A 35 -1.57 -3.41 -9.48
C SER A 35 -2.09 -2.08 -10.02
N PHE A 36 -2.58 -1.17 -9.16
CA PHE A 36 -3.23 0.06 -9.61
C PHE A 36 -2.52 1.34 -9.19
N GLU A 37 -2.73 2.40 -9.98
CA GLU A 37 -2.33 3.76 -9.62
C GLU A 37 -3.41 4.53 -8.87
N TRP A 38 -4.68 4.24 -9.17
CA TRP A 38 -5.84 4.89 -8.57
C TRP A 38 -6.21 4.35 -7.18
N PHE A 39 -5.50 3.35 -6.65
CA PHE A 39 -5.64 2.91 -5.26
C PHE A 39 -4.32 2.40 -4.69
N ARG A 40 -3.70 3.18 -3.79
CA ARG A 40 -2.45 2.80 -3.08
C ARG A 40 -2.56 3.01 -1.57
N SER A 41 -3.75 2.78 -1.03
CA SER A 41 -4.04 2.92 0.40
C SER A 41 -4.04 1.56 1.09
N TYR A 42 -2.89 1.22 1.70
CA TYR A 42 -2.68 -0.07 2.39
C TYR A 42 -3.45 -0.21 3.71
N GLN A 43 -3.96 0.89 4.28
CA GLN A 43 -4.61 0.89 5.59
C GLN A 43 -5.88 1.75 5.65
N GLY A 44 -6.10 2.67 4.71
CA GLY A 44 -7.24 3.60 4.72
C GLY A 44 -8.27 3.33 3.62
N GLY A 45 -9.54 3.67 3.88
CA GLY A 45 -10.64 3.47 2.93
C GLY A 45 -10.64 4.43 1.72
N VAL A 46 -9.97 5.58 1.81
CA VAL A 46 -10.00 6.61 0.75
C VAL A 46 -8.59 6.84 0.23
N TYR A 47 -8.34 6.50 -1.03
CA TYR A 47 -7.09 6.84 -1.71
C TYR A 47 -7.26 8.12 -2.53
N ARG A 48 -6.36 9.06 -2.26
CA ARG A 48 -6.44 10.44 -2.74
C ARG A 48 -5.08 10.87 -3.27
N ASN A 49 -5.08 11.57 -4.40
CA ASN A 49 -3.91 12.11 -5.06
C ASN A 49 -4.25 13.45 -5.70
N SER A 50 -3.36 14.44 -5.58
CA SER A 50 -3.55 15.80 -6.11
C SER A 50 -4.91 16.42 -5.72
N GLY A 51 -5.28 16.32 -4.44
CA GLY A 51 -6.51 16.94 -3.91
C GLY A 51 -7.83 16.23 -4.25
N THR A 52 -7.82 15.19 -5.09
CA THR A 52 -9.01 14.41 -5.45
C THR A 52 -8.88 12.95 -5.01
N VAL A 53 -10.01 12.28 -4.81
CA VAL A 53 -10.11 10.84 -4.61
C VAL A 53 -10.03 10.12 -5.94
N LYS A 54 -9.19 9.08 -6.00
CA LYS A 54 -9.06 8.20 -7.17
C LYS A 54 -9.68 6.83 -6.93
N GLY A 55 -9.69 6.37 -5.68
CA GLY A 55 -10.29 5.10 -5.31
C GLY A 55 -10.87 5.12 -3.90
N TYR A 56 -12.00 4.44 -3.73
CA TYR A 56 -12.80 4.42 -2.53
C TYR A 56 -13.16 2.98 -2.17
N PHE A 57 -12.85 2.59 -0.94
CA PHE A 57 -12.99 1.22 -0.46
C PHE A 57 -14.13 1.12 0.55
N LEU A 58 -15.16 0.39 0.18
CA LEU A 58 -16.31 -0.01 0.98
C LEU A 58 -15.96 -1.28 1.76
N SER A 59 -16.08 -1.25 3.08
CA SER A 59 -15.70 -2.35 3.97
C SER A 59 -16.72 -2.48 5.11
N GLY A 60 -16.46 -3.33 6.10
CA GLY A 60 -17.34 -3.62 7.24
C GLY A 60 -17.57 -2.45 8.23
N PHE A 61 -17.17 -1.24 7.88
CA PHE A 61 -17.50 -0.02 8.61
C PHE A 61 -18.56 0.74 7.82
N SER A 62 -19.79 0.23 7.72
CA SER A 62 -20.90 1.01 7.20
C SER A 62 -21.39 1.99 8.26
N ALA A 63 -21.99 3.10 7.83
CA ALA A 63 -22.72 3.99 8.72
C ALA A 63 -24.23 3.82 8.51
N GLN A 64 -25.02 4.20 9.51
CA GLN A 64 -26.49 4.27 9.39
C GLN A 64 -26.89 4.98 8.11
N ARG A 65 -27.84 4.39 7.37
CA ARG A 65 -28.34 4.89 6.08
C ARG A 65 -27.30 4.84 4.95
N ASP A 66 -26.23 4.06 5.04
CA ASP A 66 -25.54 3.62 3.81
C ASP A 66 -26.50 2.72 3.01
N CYS A 67 -26.49 2.78 1.68
CA CYS A 67 -27.41 2.01 0.84
C CYS A 67 -26.77 1.54 -0.47
N PHE A 68 -27.41 0.54 -1.08
CA PHE A 68 -27.00 -0.09 -2.33
C PHE A 68 -28.25 -0.26 -3.22
N GLU A 69 -28.58 0.79 -3.96
CA GLU A 69 -29.81 0.90 -4.73
C GLU A 69 -29.61 0.59 -6.22
N PHE A 70 -30.69 0.18 -6.88
CA PHE A 70 -30.71 -0.17 -8.31
C PHE A 70 -29.64 -1.19 -8.69
N GLY A 71 -29.52 -2.26 -7.88
CA GLY A 71 -28.47 -3.27 -8.06
C GLY A 71 -27.04 -2.73 -7.87
N GLY A 72 -26.86 -1.62 -7.16
CA GLY A 72 -25.54 -1.01 -6.92
C GLY A 72 -25.12 0.03 -7.95
N LYS A 73 -26.05 0.45 -8.82
CA LYS A 73 -25.84 1.61 -9.71
C LYS A 73 -25.88 2.93 -8.96
N PHE A 74 -26.52 2.97 -7.79
CA PHE A 74 -26.47 4.09 -6.86
C PHE A 74 -26.06 3.57 -5.47
N ILE A 75 -24.99 4.12 -4.91
CA ILE A 75 -24.48 3.68 -3.61
C ILE A 75 -24.28 4.91 -2.74
N VAL A 76 -24.82 4.88 -1.52
CA VAL A 76 -24.50 5.88 -0.51
C VAL A 76 -23.53 5.29 0.49
N SER A 77 -22.44 6.02 0.75
CA SER A 77 -21.50 5.68 1.82
C SER A 77 -20.99 6.93 2.52
N HIS A 78 -20.62 6.79 3.79
CA HIS A 78 -19.95 7.84 4.53
C HIS A 78 -18.44 7.87 4.25
N GLY A 79 -17.88 9.04 3.95
CA GLY A 79 -16.46 9.21 3.66
C GLY A 79 -15.73 9.97 4.76
N GLY A 80 -14.50 9.57 5.12
CA GLY A 80 -13.66 10.38 6.03
C GLY A 80 -12.98 9.64 7.18
N GLY A 81 -13.28 8.37 7.41
CA GLY A 81 -12.80 7.65 8.59
C GLY A 81 -13.54 8.07 9.86
N LYS A 82 -12.87 8.04 11.03
CA LYS A 82 -13.47 8.37 12.35
C LYS A 82 -14.69 7.51 12.74
N ALA A 83 -14.83 6.35 12.10
CA ALA A 83 -15.75 5.32 12.55
C ALA A 83 -15.24 4.71 13.87
N GLU A 84 -16.18 4.20 14.66
CA GLU A 84 -15.88 3.39 15.82
C GLU A 84 -15.11 2.14 15.39
N SER A 85 -14.06 1.77 16.13
CA SER A 85 -13.26 0.61 15.78
C SER A 85 -12.63 -0.02 17.02
N THR A 86 -12.51 -1.34 17.01
CA THR A 86 -11.74 -2.12 17.98
C THR A 86 -10.52 -2.71 17.30
N TYR A 87 -9.37 -2.58 17.92
CA TYR A 87 -8.12 -3.16 17.43
C TYR A 87 -7.29 -3.70 18.58
N SER A 88 -6.59 -4.81 18.34
CA SER A 88 -5.64 -5.36 19.31
C SER A 88 -4.29 -4.64 19.18
N HIS A 89 -3.73 -4.23 20.31
CA HIS A 89 -2.38 -3.70 20.41
C HIS A 89 -1.69 -4.34 21.62
N ASN A 90 -0.57 -5.05 21.39
CA ASN A 90 0.15 -5.80 22.42
C ASN A 90 -0.75 -6.79 23.21
N GLY A 91 -1.69 -7.45 22.54
CA GLY A 91 -2.64 -8.38 23.18
C GLY A 91 -3.82 -7.71 23.90
N HIS A 92 -3.82 -6.37 24.03
CA HIS A 92 -4.94 -5.62 24.59
C HIS A 92 -5.90 -5.14 23.50
N THR A 93 -7.19 -5.37 23.68
CA THR A 93 -8.22 -4.79 22.82
C THR A 93 -8.40 -3.31 23.17
N LEU A 94 -7.94 -2.44 22.28
CA LEU A 94 -8.19 -1.01 22.34
C LEU A 94 -9.46 -0.68 21.56
N HIS A 95 -10.31 0.11 22.20
CA HIS A 95 -11.49 0.68 21.58
C HIS A 95 -11.22 2.13 21.20
N LYS A 96 -11.52 2.48 19.96
CA LYS A 96 -11.51 3.85 19.47
C LYS A 96 -12.93 4.26 19.15
N SER A 97 -13.43 5.21 19.94
CA SER A 97 -14.74 5.82 19.75
C SER A 97 -14.85 6.53 18.40
N ALA A 98 -16.07 6.58 17.88
CA ALA A 98 -16.42 7.43 16.76
C ALA A 98 -16.22 8.91 17.11
N ASP A 99 -15.90 9.72 16.11
CA ASP A 99 -15.72 11.17 16.27
C ASP A 99 -16.26 11.94 15.05
N ASP A 100 -16.54 13.23 15.21
CA ASP A 100 -17.14 14.08 14.17
C ASP A 100 -16.25 14.21 12.95
N GLN A 101 -16.84 14.02 11.78
CA GLN A 101 -16.22 14.35 10.51
C GLN A 101 -16.40 15.83 10.20
N ARG A 102 -15.36 16.45 9.63
CA ARG A 102 -15.33 17.89 9.31
C ARG A 102 -15.03 18.10 7.84
N ALA A 103 -15.54 19.18 7.26
CA ALA A 103 -15.29 19.54 5.85
C ALA A 103 -13.79 19.62 5.50
N HIS A 104 -12.95 20.04 6.45
CA HIS A 104 -11.49 20.17 6.25
C HIS A 104 -10.72 18.86 6.47
N ASP A 105 -11.37 17.78 6.92
CA ASP A 105 -10.72 16.46 6.99
C ASP A 105 -10.25 16.07 5.58
N MET A 106 -8.99 15.64 5.45
CA MET A 106 -8.35 15.49 4.13
C MET A 106 -9.15 14.63 3.14
N SER A 107 -9.76 13.54 3.62
CA SER A 107 -10.55 12.62 2.80
C SER A 107 -11.94 13.20 2.47
N VAL A 108 -12.57 13.91 3.40
CA VAL A 108 -13.87 14.57 3.19
C VAL A 108 -13.71 15.69 2.15
N ARG A 109 -12.70 16.55 2.34
CA ARG A 109 -12.38 17.64 1.43
C ARG A 109 -12.15 17.14 -0.01
N ALA A 110 -11.40 16.05 -0.16
CA ALA A 110 -11.13 15.46 -1.47
C ALA A 110 -12.38 14.87 -2.13
N LEU A 111 -13.29 14.25 -1.36
CA LEU A 111 -14.56 13.73 -1.90
C LEU A 111 -15.52 14.86 -2.31
N ILE A 112 -15.58 15.93 -1.52
CA ILE A 112 -16.32 17.15 -1.89
C ILE A 112 -15.76 17.71 -3.21
N GLU A 113 -14.44 17.70 -3.38
CA GLU A 113 -13.81 18.14 -4.63
C GLU A 113 -14.19 17.25 -5.82
N ASN A 114 -14.20 15.92 -5.65
CA ASN A 114 -14.69 15.00 -6.69
C ASN A 114 -16.13 15.30 -7.10
N TYR A 115 -17.01 15.55 -6.14
CA TYR A 115 -18.39 15.93 -6.39
C TYR A 115 -18.47 17.26 -7.18
N ARG A 116 -17.78 18.31 -6.70
CA ARG A 116 -17.80 19.64 -7.33
C ARG A 116 -17.29 19.62 -8.77
N THR A 117 -16.25 18.85 -9.04
CA THR A 117 -15.59 18.80 -10.35
C THR A 117 -16.11 17.67 -11.25
N GLY A 118 -17.01 16.81 -10.75
CA GLY A 118 -17.49 15.64 -11.46
C GLY A 118 -16.38 14.62 -11.78
N GLN A 119 -15.30 14.59 -10.99
CA GLN A 119 -14.17 13.70 -11.24
C GLN A 119 -14.52 12.25 -10.89
N PRO A 120 -14.33 11.30 -11.83
CA PRO A 120 -14.61 9.90 -11.59
C PRO A 120 -13.61 9.28 -10.59
N LEU A 121 -14.07 8.25 -9.90
CA LEU A 121 -13.28 7.45 -8.97
C LEU A 121 -13.72 5.99 -9.02
N VAL A 122 -12.87 5.08 -8.59
CA VAL A 122 -13.16 3.63 -8.60
C VAL A 122 -13.60 3.16 -7.22
N LEU A 123 -14.69 2.39 -7.15
CA LEU A 123 -15.12 1.76 -5.90
C LEU A 123 -14.61 0.32 -5.82
N LEU A 124 -14.16 -0.06 -4.63
CA LEU A 124 -13.82 -1.43 -4.27
C LEU A 124 -14.66 -1.87 -3.08
N ILE A 125 -14.92 -3.17 -2.98
CA ILE A 125 -15.56 -3.80 -1.82
C ILE A 125 -14.66 -4.89 -1.24
N ASP A 126 -14.86 -5.20 0.04
CA ASP A 126 -14.40 -6.47 0.62
C ASP A 126 -15.58 -7.38 1.00
N ASP A 127 -15.23 -8.58 1.46
CA ASP A 127 -16.18 -9.60 1.91
C ASP A 127 -16.94 -9.24 3.20
N LYS A 128 -16.61 -8.11 3.83
CA LYS A 128 -17.32 -7.57 5.00
C LYS A 128 -18.33 -6.49 4.65
N TYR A 129 -18.37 -6.01 3.40
CA TYR A 129 -19.31 -4.97 3.01
C TYR A 129 -20.75 -5.52 3.01
N VAL A 130 -21.55 -5.08 3.97
CA VAL A 130 -22.85 -5.69 4.30
C VAL A 130 -23.88 -5.57 3.18
N HIS A 131 -23.87 -4.47 2.40
CA HIS A 131 -24.89 -4.21 1.38
C HIS A 131 -24.62 -4.88 0.03
N PHE A 132 -23.46 -5.51 -0.19
CA PHE A 132 -23.21 -6.24 -1.43
C PHE A 132 -24.02 -7.56 -1.45
N PRO A 133 -24.76 -7.88 -2.53
CA PRO A 133 -25.73 -8.97 -2.53
C PRO A 133 -25.15 -10.39 -2.52
N PHE A 134 -23.86 -10.58 -2.81
CA PHE A 134 -23.23 -11.91 -2.88
C PHE A 134 -22.13 -12.10 -1.82
N ASP A 135 -21.86 -13.34 -1.44
CA ASP A 135 -20.74 -13.70 -0.58
C ASP A 135 -19.44 -13.84 -1.37
N LEU A 136 -18.53 -12.87 -1.23
CA LEU A 136 -17.20 -12.93 -1.85
C LEU A 136 -16.34 -14.08 -1.27
N GLY A 137 -16.53 -14.42 0.02
CA GLY A 137 -15.78 -15.45 0.71
C GLY A 137 -15.97 -16.85 0.11
N SER A 138 -17.14 -17.12 -0.48
CA SER A 138 -17.48 -18.38 -1.17
C SER A 138 -16.49 -18.81 -2.27
N ARG A 139 -15.68 -17.88 -2.81
CA ARG A 139 -14.63 -18.16 -3.80
C ARG A 139 -13.24 -17.67 -3.36
N ASP A 140 -13.04 -17.48 -2.07
CA ASP A 140 -11.80 -16.93 -1.50
C ASP A 140 -11.41 -15.58 -2.12
N VAL A 141 -12.41 -14.74 -2.41
CA VAL A 141 -12.24 -13.36 -2.86
C VAL A 141 -12.27 -12.46 -1.63
N TYR A 142 -11.16 -11.78 -1.34
CA TYR A 142 -11.13 -10.79 -0.26
C TYR A 142 -11.61 -9.42 -0.74
N MET A 143 -11.09 -8.95 -1.87
CA MET A 143 -11.44 -7.64 -2.43
C MET A 143 -11.84 -7.76 -3.90
N ALA A 144 -12.88 -7.01 -4.29
CA ALA A 144 -13.32 -6.92 -5.68
C ALA A 144 -13.48 -5.46 -6.10
N VAL A 145 -13.16 -5.16 -7.35
CA VAL A 145 -13.41 -3.83 -7.93
C VAL A 145 -14.86 -3.79 -8.41
N LEU A 146 -15.65 -2.87 -7.87
CA LEU A 146 -17.03 -2.67 -8.33
C LEU A 146 -17.07 -1.95 -9.68
N GLY A 147 -16.17 -0.99 -9.89
CA GLY A 147 -16.08 -0.18 -11.10
C GLY A 147 -16.11 1.32 -10.83
N THR A 148 -16.12 2.07 -11.92
CA THR A 148 -16.05 3.53 -11.95
C THR A 148 -17.37 4.17 -11.56
N ARG A 149 -17.30 5.22 -10.76
CA ARG A 149 -18.45 6.04 -10.39
C ARG A 149 -18.09 7.52 -10.35
N ILE A 150 -19.13 8.33 -10.42
CA ILE A 150 -19.07 9.77 -10.10
C ILE A 150 -19.80 10.04 -8.79
N SER A 151 -19.29 10.98 -8.00
CA SER A 151 -20.03 11.48 -6.85
C SER A 151 -21.09 12.45 -7.36
N VAL A 152 -22.38 12.15 -7.12
CA VAL A 152 -23.50 12.97 -7.64
C VAL A 152 -24.05 13.94 -6.59
N THR A 153 -23.84 13.67 -5.31
CA THR A 153 -24.18 14.60 -4.23
C THR A 153 -23.43 14.25 -2.95
N SER A 154 -23.37 15.21 -2.03
CA SER A 154 -22.80 15.05 -0.70
C SER A 154 -23.58 15.87 0.33
N TRP A 155 -23.75 15.34 1.53
CA TRP A 155 -24.44 16.02 2.62
C TRP A 155 -23.89 15.57 3.97
N THR A 156 -24.27 16.27 5.05
CA THR A 156 -23.97 15.79 6.40
C THR A 156 -25.21 15.14 7.03
N SER A 157 -24.99 14.14 7.85
CA SER A 157 -26.03 13.43 8.59
C SER A 157 -25.55 13.11 9.99
N THR A 158 -26.49 12.83 10.89
CA THR A 158 -26.17 12.41 12.26
C THR A 158 -26.15 10.88 12.33
N ALA A 159 -25.14 10.30 12.97
CA ALA A 159 -25.12 8.86 13.24
C ALA A 159 -24.98 8.62 14.73
N TYR A 160 -25.52 7.50 15.19
CA TYR A 160 -25.40 7.08 16.58
C TYR A 160 -24.27 6.06 16.73
N SER A 161 -23.51 6.20 17.80
CA SER A 161 -22.36 5.36 18.17
C SER A 161 -22.32 5.19 19.69
N ARG A 162 -21.44 4.32 20.21
CA ARG A 162 -21.32 4.19 21.67
C ARG A 162 -20.94 5.53 22.31
N PRO A 163 -21.63 5.94 23.41
CA PRO A 163 -21.26 7.13 24.16
C PRO A 163 -19.79 7.16 24.54
N SER A 164 -19.19 8.34 24.47
CA SER A 164 -17.79 8.57 24.82
C SER A 164 -17.64 9.87 25.60
N LYS A 165 -16.44 10.10 26.16
CA LYS A 165 -16.16 11.36 26.89
C LYS A 165 -16.37 12.60 26.03
N SER A 166 -16.06 12.53 24.73
CA SER A 166 -16.25 13.65 23.79
C SER A 166 -17.67 13.74 23.24
N HIS A 167 -18.39 12.61 23.19
CA HIS A 167 -19.76 12.52 22.67
C HIS A 167 -20.68 11.75 23.64
N PRO A 168 -21.15 12.38 24.73
CA PRO A 168 -21.95 11.70 25.76
C PRO A 168 -23.30 11.18 25.25
N SER A 169 -23.89 11.85 24.25
CA SER A 169 -25.12 11.42 23.60
C SER A 169 -24.92 10.29 22.57
N GLY A 170 -23.67 9.95 22.25
CA GLY A 170 -23.31 9.01 21.18
C GLY A 170 -23.56 9.54 19.75
N LYS A 171 -24.16 10.74 19.61
CA LYS A 171 -24.48 11.37 18.33
C LYS A 171 -23.22 12.00 17.73
N VAL A 172 -22.91 11.63 16.49
CA VAL A 172 -21.74 12.14 15.75
C VAL A 172 -22.13 12.59 14.34
N VAL A 173 -21.39 13.55 13.79
CA VAL A 173 -21.55 14.06 12.43
C VAL A 173 -20.85 13.15 11.42
N ARG A 174 -21.55 12.84 10.33
CA ARG A 174 -21.05 12.02 9.21
C ARG A 174 -21.28 12.73 7.88
N TYR A 175 -20.23 12.82 7.07
CA TYR A 175 -20.30 13.22 5.67
C TYR A 175 -20.66 12.01 4.80
N LYS A 176 -21.77 12.13 4.09
CA LYS A 176 -22.32 11.13 3.18
C LYS A 176 -22.08 11.57 1.75
N PHE A 177 -21.79 10.60 0.90
CA PHE A 177 -21.56 10.77 -0.53
C PHE A 177 -22.38 9.73 -1.29
N ALA A 178 -23.07 10.18 -2.34
CA ALA A 178 -23.75 9.28 -3.26
C ALA A 178 -22.89 9.07 -4.51
N PHE A 179 -22.61 7.82 -4.82
CA PHE A 179 -21.81 7.39 -5.96
C PHE A 179 -22.70 6.73 -6.99
N GLN A 180 -22.68 7.24 -8.21
CA GLN A 180 -23.45 6.72 -9.33
C GLN A 180 -22.57 6.02 -10.36
N TRP A 181 -23.04 4.89 -10.87
CA TRP A 181 -22.44 4.14 -11.97
C TRP A 181 -22.26 4.99 -13.23
N CYS A 182 -21.13 4.78 -13.91
CA CYS A 182 -20.89 5.32 -15.25
C CYS A 182 -21.23 4.25 -16.29
N GLU A 183 -22.20 4.52 -17.18
CA GLU A 183 -22.72 3.51 -18.13
C GLU A 183 -21.71 3.12 -19.23
N ASP A 184 -20.72 3.98 -19.52
CA ASP A 184 -19.63 3.74 -20.49
C ASP A 184 -18.80 2.46 -20.25
N GLN A 185 -18.85 1.90 -19.04
CA GLN A 185 -18.11 0.69 -18.68
C GLN A 185 -18.95 -0.61 -18.80
N GLY A 186 -20.18 -0.52 -19.31
CA GLY A 186 -21.09 -1.66 -19.45
C GLY A 186 -21.93 -1.93 -18.19
N GLN A 187 -22.55 -3.12 -18.14
CA GLN A 187 -23.32 -3.53 -16.97
C GLN A 187 -22.41 -4.00 -15.82
N PRO A 188 -22.85 -3.84 -14.56
CA PRO A 188 -22.13 -4.39 -13.42
C PRO A 188 -21.91 -5.91 -13.55
N TRP A 189 -20.71 -6.40 -13.25
CA TRP A 189 -20.33 -7.80 -13.47
C TRP A 189 -21.10 -8.81 -12.62
N TRP A 190 -21.76 -8.34 -11.55
CA TRP A 190 -22.63 -9.15 -10.68
C TRP A 190 -24.08 -9.20 -11.16
N PHE A 191 -24.41 -8.59 -12.29
CA PHE A 191 -25.70 -8.83 -12.95
C PHE A 191 -25.62 -10.18 -13.67
N GLU A 192 -26.66 -10.99 -13.53
CA GLU A 192 -26.78 -12.20 -14.33
C GLU A 192 -26.96 -11.81 -15.80
N GLU A 193 -26.22 -12.46 -16.70
CA GLU A 193 -26.58 -12.44 -18.11
C GLU A 193 -27.85 -13.26 -18.25
N ASP A 194 -28.91 -12.67 -18.84
CA ASP A 194 -30.19 -13.32 -19.15
C ASP A 194 -29.93 -14.58 -20.00
N SER A 195 -29.61 -15.66 -19.30
CA SER A 195 -29.37 -16.98 -19.85
C SER A 195 -30.76 -17.57 -20.05
N LYS A 196 -31.23 -17.54 -21.30
CA LYS A 196 -32.52 -18.07 -21.75
C LYS A 196 -32.99 -19.27 -20.89
N GLY A 197 -34.00 -19.04 -20.04
CA GLY A 197 -34.91 -20.10 -19.58
C GLY A 197 -34.73 -20.69 -18.18
N ALA A 198 -33.83 -20.23 -17.31
CA ALA A 198 -33.72 -20.75 -15.95
C ALA A 198 -34.17 -19.73 -14.90
N SER A 199 -35.44 -19.84 -14.47
CA SER A 199 -35.97 -19.15 -13.29
C SER A 199 -35.25 -19.65 -12.02
N ARG A 200 -34.16 -18.97 -11.65
CA ARG A 200 -33.65 -18.95 -10.28
C ARG A 200 -33.68 -17.49 -9.83
N ARG A 201 -34.34 -17.25 -8.70
CA ARG A 201 -34.69 -15.92 -8.18
C ARG A 201 -33.43 -15.11 -7.89
N CYS A 202 -33.00 -14.27 -8.83
CA CYS A 202 -32.36 -13.01 -8.45
C CYS A 202 -33.36 -12.18 -7.65
N PRO A 203 -32.92 -11.37 -6.65
CA PRO A 203 -33.73 -10.23 -6.26
C PRO A 203 -33.92 -9.39 -7.54
N SER A 204 -35.17 -9.17 -7.94
CA SER A 204 -35.53 -8.50 -9.18
C SER A 204 -35.10 -7.04 -9.16
N TYR A 205 -33.82 -6.74 -9.42
CA TYR A 205 -33.36 -5.39 -9.66
C TYR A 205 -33.64 -5.03 -11.12
N SER A 206 -34.91 -4.73 -11.41
CA SER A 206 -35.28 -4.24 -12.73
C SER A 206 -34.68 -2.85 -12.92
N ASN A 207 -33.84 -2.69 -13.96
CA ASN A 207 -33.33 -1.38 -14.40
C ASN A 207 -34.49 -0.44 -14.82
N SER A 208 -35.70 -0.99 -15.03
CA SER A 208 -36.94 -0.29 -15.40
C SER A 208 -37.59 0.54 -14.29
N GLN A 209 -37.17 0.43 -13.02
CA GLN A 209 -37.71 1.26 -11.93
C GLN A 209 -36.92 2.57 -11.68
N ALA A 210 -35.72 2.72 -12.25
CA ALA A 210 -34.93 3.94 -12.05
C ALA A 210 -35.41 5.06 -12.98
N ARG A 211 -36.03 6.10 -12.42
CA ARG A 211 -36.29 7.36 -13.16
C ARG A 211 -34.95 7.99 -13.54
N ARG A 212 -34.79 8.30 -14.83
CA ARG A 212 -33.66 9.07 -15.38
C ARG A 212 -34.07 10.51 -15.62
N VAL A 213 -33.16 11.44 -15.36
CA VAL A 213 -33.41 12.86 -15.54
C VAL A 213 -32.21 13.51 -16.23
N SER A 214 -32.47 14.32 -17.26
CA SER A 214 -31.48 15.09 -17.99
C SER A 214 -31.11 16.37 -17.21
N TRP A 215 -29.85 16.49 -16.77
CA TRP A 215 -29.37 17.65 -16.00
C TRP A 215 -28.30 18.45 -16.77
N GLY A 216 -28.52 19.77 -16.90
CA GLY A 216 -27.47 20.74 -17.22
C GLY A 216 -26.58 21.02 -16.01
N LEU A 217 -25.40 21.63 -16.19
CA LEU A 217 -24.61 22.11 -15.04
C LEU A 217 -25.26 23.36 -14.43
N PRO A 218 -25.31 23.49 -13.09
CA PRO A 218 -24.85 22.53 -12.09
C PRO A 218 -25.86 21.39 -11.83
N LEU A 219 -25.34 20.22 -11.44
CA LEU A 219 -26.05 18.97 -11.12
C LEU A 219 -26.96 19.09 -9.87
N LYS A 220 -27.97 19.96 -9.88
CA LYS A 220 -28.91 20.11 -8.75
C LYS A 220 -30.36 20.10 -9.25
N PRO A 221 -31.19 19.14 -8.81
CA PRO A 221 -32.64 19.26 -8.96
C PRO A 221 -33.17 20.39 -8.11
N THR A 222 -33.51 21.54 -8.71
CA THR A 222 -34.01 22.73 -7.99
C THR A 222 -35.21 22.41 -7.09
N ASN A 223 -36.05 21.45 -7.49
CA ASN A 223 -37.30 21.13 -6.80
C ASN A 223 -37.12 20.29 -5.52
N ILE A 224 -35.91 19.81 -5.22
CA ILE A 224 -35.64 19.06 -3.99
C ILE A 224 -34.75 19.82 -3.01
N TYR A 225 -34.48 21.12 -3.21
CA TYR A 225 -33.75 21.92 -2.22
C TYR A 225 -34.70 22.79 -1.44
N PHE A 226 -34.38 23.00 -0.16
CA PHE A 226 -35.03 24.01 0.66
C PHE A 226 -33.95 24.87 1.33
N GLN A 227 -34.30 26.13 1.59
CA GLN A 227 -33.45 27.05 2.31
C GLN A 227 -33.81 27.01 3.80
N CYS A 228 -32.81 26.82 4.66
CA CYS A 228 -33.03 26.81 6.10
C CYS A 228 -33.33 28.22 6.61
N PHE A 229 -34.43 28.40 7.35
CA PHE A 229 -34.79 29.72 7.92
C PHE A 229 -33.80 30.23 8.98
N ALA A 230 -33.03 29.34 9.63
CA ALA A 230 -32.12 29.70 10.71
C ALA A 230 -30.71 30.07 10.24
N CYS A 231 -30.17 29.37 9.25
CA CYS A 231 -28.81 29.63 8.74
C CYS A 231 -28.78 30.12 7.27
N SER A 232 -29.91 30.16 6.59
CA SER A 232 -30.03 30.50 5.16
C SER A 232 -29.31 29.58 4.18
N ASP A 233 -28.71 28.48 4.65
CA ASP A 233 -28.09 27.49 3.77
C ASP A 233 -29.14 26.62 3.07
N GLU A 234 -28.85 26.25 1.82
CA GLU A 234 -29.63 25.27 1.07
C GLU A 234 -29.31 23.83 1.51
N SER A 235 -30.35 23.01 1.67
CA SER A 235 -30.22 21.58 1.96
C SER A 235 -31.13 20.77 1.03
N PRO A 236 -30.66 19.64 0.45
CA PRO A 236 -31.51 18.76 -0.35
C PRO A 236 -32.48 17.93 0.51
N ARG A 237 -33.62 17.53 -0.07
CA ARG A 237 -34.56 16.56 0.48
C ARG A 237 -34.02 15.15 0.33
N VAL A 238 -33.10 14.77 1.21
CA VAL A 238 -32.48 13.44 1.17
C VAL A 238 -33.50 12.34 1.52
N TYR A 239 -34.41 12.61 2.45
CA TYR A 239 -35.34 11.62 3.00
C TYR A 239 -36.79 11.94 2.65
N ALA A 240 -37.62 10.90 2.54
CA ALA A 240 -39.03 11.04 2.17
C ALA A 240 -39.87 11.69 3.28
N GLN A 241 -39.55 11.36 4.54
CA GLN A 241 -40.33 11.70 5.73
C GLN A 241 -40.49 13.21 5.95
N ASP A 242 -39.39 13.95 6.02
CA ASP A 242 -39.42 15.40 6.25
C ASP A 242 -38.14 16.07 5.75
N TRP A 243 -38.15 17.40 5.72
CA TRP A 243 -37.00 18.26 5.49
C TRP A 243 -36.18 18.42 6.77
N ALA A 244 -34.87 18.62 6.66
CA ALA A 244 -34.04 18.99 7.80
C ALA A 244 -32.79 19.73 7.32
N CYS A 245 -32.30 20.68 8.13
CA CYS A 245 -31.07 21.39 7.79
C CYS A 245 -29.90 20.39 7.87
N LEU A 246 -29.07 20.36 6.83
CA LEU A 246 -27.90 19.47 6.73
C LEU A 246 -26.57 20.22 6.92
N ASN A 247 -26.63 21.45 7.45
CA ASN A 247 -25.45 22.17 7.93
C ASN A 247 -25.21 21.81 9.42
N PRO A 248 -24.10 21.14 9.77
CA PRO A 248 -23.83 20.73 11.16
C PRO A 248 -23.57 21.89 12.12
N MET A 249 -23.33 23.10 11.61
CA MET A 249 -23.16 24.32 12.41
C MET A 249 -24.48 25.03 12.71
N CYS A 250 -25.59 24.60 12.10
CA CYS A 250 -26.90 25.21 12.26
C CYS A 250 -27.63 24.65 13.50
N PRO A 251 -28.31 25.49 14.31
CA PRO A 251 -29.15 25.01 15.41
C PRO A 251 -30.30 24.08 14.96
N MET A 252 -30.76 24.23 13.71
CA MET A 252 -31.78 23.36 13.09
C MET A 252 -31.18 22.10 12.44
N PHE A 253 -29.89 21.79 12.68
CA PHE A 253 -29.26 20.60 12.13
C PHE A 253 -29.98 19.33 12.56
N TRP A 254 -30.47 18.56 11.58
CA TRP A 254 -31.21 17.32 11.82
C TRP A 254 -32.53 17.48 12.59
N VAL A 255 -33.11 18.70 12.54
CA VAL A 255 -34.42 19.03 13.12
C VAL A 255 -35.36 19.43 11.97
N ALA A 256 -36.57 18.88 11.99
CA ALA A 256 -37.61 19.20 11.02
C ALA A 256 -38.15 20.62 11.21
N PRO A 257 -38.78 21.24 10.20
CA PRO A 257 -39.42 22.55 10.33
C PRO A 257 -40.47 22.62 11.46
N SER A 258 -41.08 21.48 11.80
CA SER A 258 -42.01 21.33 12.94
C SER A 258 -41.33 21.42 14.32
N GLY A 259 -39.99 21.50 14.38
CA GLY A 259 -39.21 21.52 15.62
C GLY A 259 -38.88 20.14 16.20
N SER A 260 -39.40 19.07 15.61
CA SER A 260 -39.10 17.69 16.05
C SER A 260 -37.81 17.16 15.40
N PRO A 261 -36.98 16.38 16.10
CA PRO A 261 -35.84 15.71 15.48
C PRO A 261 -36.32 14.71 14.41
N LEU A 262 -35.53 14.51 13.36
CA LEU A 262 -35.84 13.47 12.38
C LEU A 262 -35.85 12.08 13.05
N PRO A 263 -36.76 11.17 12.64
CA PRO A 263 -36.79 9.80 13.14
C PRO A 263 -35.50 9.04 12.82
N GLU A 264 -35.23 7.97 13.55
CA GLU A 264 -34.03 7.14 13.31
C GLU A 264 -34.11 6.36 11.99
N GLN A 265 -35.29 5.80 11.72
CA GLN A 265 -35.59 5.08 10.48
C GLN A 265 -36.07 6.06 9.41
N LEU A 266 -35.25 6.24 8.38
CA LEU A 266 -35.48 7.20 7.29
C LEU A 266 -35.36 6.48 5.95
N ASN A 267 -36.29 6.79 5.06
CA ASN A 267 -36.28 6.27 3.69
C ASN A 267 -35.75 7.35 2.76
N TYR A 268 -34.93 6.96 1.81
CA TYR A 268 -34.46 7.89 0.79
C TYR A 268 -35.62 8.43 -0.05
N ASN A 269 -35.59 9.73 -0.37
CA ASN A 269 -36.54 10.32 -1.30
C ASN A 269 -36.31 9.76 -2.71
N SER A 270 -37.37 9.30 -3.39
CA SER A 270 -37.27 8.71 -4.73
C SER A 270 -36.67 9.65 -5.79
N GLU A 271 -36.90 10.95 -5.68
CA GLU A 271 -36.30 11.96 -6.58
C GLU A 271 -34.82 12.18 -6.26
N PHE A 272 -34.42 12.06 -4.99
CA PHE A 272 -33.03 12.20 -4.58
C PHE A 272 -32.13 11.05 -5.08
N ILE A 273 -32.65 9.82 -5.09
CA ILE A 273 -31.91 8.64 -5.57
C ILE A 273 -32.07 8.40 -7.07
N SER A 274 -32.81 9.25 -7.79
CA SER A 274 -32.99 9.11 -9.23
C SER A 274 -31.66 9.20 -9.96
N LEU A 275 -31.47 8.34 -10.96
CA LEU A 275 -30.22 8.28 -11.71
C LEU A 275 -30.12 9.47 -12.66
N ILE A 276 -28.95 10.10 -12.68
CA ILE A 276 -28.63 11.20 -13.59
C ILE A 276 -28.03 10.63 -14.87
N ASP A 277 -28.29 11.24 -16.02
CA ASP A 277 -27.59 10.84 -17.25
C ASP A 277 -26.07 11.04 -17.10
N SER A 278 -25.33 9.92 -17.15
CA SER A 278 -23.89 9.93 -16.89
C SER A 278 -23.13 10.54 -18.07
N ARG A 279 -22.15 11.38 -17.77
CA ARG A 279 -21.20 11.86 -18.78
C ARG A 279 -20.27 10.74 -19.23
N PRO A 280 -19.77 10.82 -20.47
CA PRO A 280 -18.75 9.90 -20.93
C PRO A 280 -17.49 9.99 -20.05
N LEU A 281 -16.88 8.85 -19.78
CA LEU A 281 -15.64 8.80 -19.02
C LEU A 281 -14.47 9.34 -19.88
N PRO A 282 -13.59 10.18 -19.30
CA PRO A 282 -12.35 10.57 -19.95
C PRO A 282 -11.58 9.34 -20.43
N ARG A 283 -11.06 9.35 -21.66
CA ARG A 283 -10.31 8.21 -22.25
C ARG A 283 -9.14 7.79 -21.35
N SER A 284 -8.37 8.76 -20.86
CA SER A 284 -7.25 8.52 -19.94
C SER A 284 -7.64 7.78 -18.66
N PHE A 285 -8.86 8.01 -18.15
CA PHE A 285 -9.36 7.30 -16.98
C PHE A 285 -9.71 5.86 -17.34
N ARG A 286 -10.39 5.63 -18.47
CA ARG A 286 -10.73 4.28 -18.96
C ARG A 286 -9.48 3.42 -19.15
N ASP A 287 -8.44 3.98 -19.76
CA ASP A 287 -7.17 3.28 -20.00
C ASP A 287 -6.43 2.88 -18.69
N SER A 288 -6.78 3.52 -17.57
CA SER A 288 -6.18 3.26 -16.25
C SER A 288 -6.94 2.25 -15.38
N LEU A 289 -8.13 1.80 -15.82
CA LEU A 289 -8.99 0.91 -15.03
C LEU A 289 -8.46 -0.51 -14.92
N ILE A 290 -7.77 -0.98 -15.95
CA ILE A 290 -7.15 -2.31 -15.98
C ILE A 290 -5.64 -2.12 -15.87
N PRO A 291 -4.93 -2.87 -15.00
CA PRO A 291 -3.48 -2.79 -14.94
C PRO A 291 -2.90 -3.16 -16.30
N LYS A 292 -1.89 -2.40 -16.74
CA LYS A 292 -1.14 -2.77 -17.94
C LYS A 292 -0.51 -4.17 -17.73
N PRO A 293 -0.46 -5.02 -18.77
CA PRO A 293 0.20 -6.31 -18.66
C PRO A 293 1.67 -6.13 -18.28
N PRO A 294 2.28 -7.11 -17.58
CA PRO A 294 3.71 -7.09 -17.30
C PRO A 294 4.53 -6.93 -18.58
N VAL A 295 5.60 -6.14 -18.50
CA VAL A 295 6.53 -5.99 -19.62
C VAL A 295 7.40 -7.25 -19.70
N LEU A 296 7.10 -8.12 -20.67
CA LEU A 296 7.83 -9.39 -20.84
C LEU A 296 9.10 -9.25 -21.69
N ALA A 297 9.18 -8.24 -22.55
CA ALA A 297 10.36 -7.97 -23.36
C ALA A 297 10.63 -6.46 -23.38
N PRO A 298 11.21 -5.90 -22.31
CA PRO A 298 11.52 -4.47 -22.28
C PRO A 298 12.56 -4.13 -23.36
N GLN A 299 12.42 -2.95 -23.98
CA GLN A 299 13.45 -2.42 -24.87
C GLN A 299 14.77 -2.29 -24.11
N GLY A 300 15.83 -2.95 -24.61
CA GLY A 300 17.13 -3.02 -23.94
C GLY A 300 17.23 -4.02 -22.78
N GLY A 301 16.26 -4.92 -22.60
CA GLY A 301 16.36 -6.07 -21.68
C GLY A 301 16.31 -5.73 -20.18
N VAL A 302 16.11 -4.46 -19.81
CA VAL A 302 16.09 -4.01 -18.40
C VAL A 302 14.78 -4.40 -17.70
N THR A 303 14.83 -5.45 -16.87
CA THR A 303 13.69 -5.98 -16.10
C THR A 303 13.65 -5.51 -14.64
N THR A 304 14.44 -4.49 -14.30
CA THR A 304 14.62 -4.00 -12.93
C THR A 304 14.02 -2.60 -12.69
N THR A 305 13.17 -2.14 -13.61
CA THR A 305 12.47 -0.85 -13.51
C THR A 305 11.33 -0.90 -12.50
N TYR A 306 10.79 0.27 -12.16
CA TYR A 306 9.67 0.35 -11.23
C TYR A 306 8.46 -0.46 -11.72
N ALA A 307 8.15 -0.42 -13.02
CA ALA A 307 7.06 -1.18 -13.62
C ALA A 307 7.21 -2.69 -13.43
N CYS A 308 8.44 -3.21 -13.45
CA CYS A 308 8.72 -4.64 -13.27
C CYS A 308 8.51 -5.13 -11.83
N SER A 309 8.46 -4.22 -10.85
CA SER A 309 8.17 -4.55 -9.44
C SER A 309 6.68 -4.56 -9.10
N ARG A 310 5.82 -4.11 -10.02
CA ARG A 310 4.38 -3.95 -9.79
C ARG A 310 3.63 -5.28 -9.82
N GLY A 311 2.43 -5.25 -9.26
CA GLY A 311 1.46 -6.32 -9.40
C GLY A 311 0.90 -6.37 -10.82
N TRP A 312 0.17 -7.43 -11.12
CA TRP A 312 -0.35 -7.69 -12.44
C TRP A 312 -1.74 -8.30 -12.41
N HIS A 313 -2.45 -8.18 -13.53
CA HIS A 313 -3.80 -8.71 -13.72
C HIS A 313 -3.76 -10.00 -14.56
N CYS A 314 -4.25 -11.10 -13.98
CA CYS A 314 -4.35 -12.37 -14.66
C CYS A 314 -5.55 -12.43 -15.60
N GLN A 315 -5.29 -12.38 -16.91
CA GLN A 315 -6.32 -12.41 -17.95
C GLN A 315 -7.16 -13.71 -17.98
N LYS A 316 -6.68 -14.81 -17.38
CA LYS A 316 -7.39 -16.08 -17.33
C LYS A 316 -8.48 -16.13 -16.24
N CYS A 317 -8.26 -15.47 -15.10
CA CYS A 317 -9.16 -15.61 -13.94
C CYS A 317 -9.53 -14.29 -13.24
N GLY A 318 -9.06 -13.14 -13.73
CA GLY A 318 -9.36 -11.82 -13.15
C GLY A 318 -8.57 -11.48 -11.88
N ARG A 319 -7.76 -12.41 -11.37
CA ARG A 319 -7.01 -12.20 -10.12
C ARG A 319 -5.87 -11.21 -10.33
N LEU A 320 -5.77 -10.27 -9.40
CA LEU A 320 -4.63 -9.39 -9.23
C LEU A 320 -3.60 -10.08 -8.35
N SER A 321 -2.32 -9.98 -8.71
CA SER A 321 -1.27 -10.72 -8.02
C SER A 321 -0.01 -9.88 -7.92
N CYS A 322 0.64 -9.90 -6.76
CA CYS A 322 1.98 -9.35 -6.59
C CYS A 322 2.99 -10.22 -7.35
N ARG A 323 4.04 -9.62 -7.90
CA ARG A 323 5.22 -10.39 -8.30
C ARG A 323 5.96 -10.81 -7.03
N SER A 324 6.05 -12.10 -6.76
CA SER A 324 6.76 -12.66 -5.59
C SER A 324 8.09 -13.33 -5.95
N ALA A 325 8.21 -13.88 -7.16
CA ALA A 325 9.43 -14.51 -7.68
C ALA A 325 10.19 -13.56 -8.63
N TRP A 326 11.51 -13.71 -8.67
CA TRP A 326 12.35 -12.89 -9.53
C TRP A 326 12.26 -13.34 -10.99
N GLU A 327 12.26 -14.64 -11.24
CA GLU A 327 12.33 -15.23 -12.57
C GLU A 327 11.01 -15.17 -13.33
N HIS A 328 9.86 -15.07 -12.66
CA HIS A 328 8.54 -15.03 -13.30
C HIS A 328 7.46 -14.30 -12.52
N TYR A 329 6.36 -14.01 -13.20
CA TYR A 329 5.06 -13.68 -12.61
C TYR A 329 4.22 -14.95 -12.53
N GLU A 330 3.59 -15.24 -11.39
CA GLU A 330 2.71 -16.39 -11.22
C GLU A 330 1.36 -15.95 -10.65
N CYS A 331 0.27 -16.49 -11.19
CA CYS A 331 -1.06 -16.30 -10.62
C CYS A 331 -1.32 -17.42 -9.61
N PRO A 332 -1.47 -17.14 -8.31
CA PRO A 332 -1.63 -18.20 -7.33
C PRO A 332 -2.93 -19.02 -7.50
N ASN A 333 -3.95 -18.43 -8.13
CA ASN A 333 -5.26 -19.07 -8.38
C ASN A 333 -5.21 -20.06 -9.55
N CYS A 334 -4.84 -19.62 -10.76
CA CYS A 334 -4.91 -20.46 -11.96
C CYS A 334 -3.55 -20.98 -12.45
N LYS A 335 -2.47 -20.68 -11.72
CA LYS A 335 -1.07 -21.10 -11.97
C LYS A 335 -0.48 -20.68 -13.31
N VAL A 336 -1.12 -19.76 -14.04
CA VAL A 336 -0.51 -19.13 -15.22
C VAL A 336 0.78 -18.44 -14.82
N ARG A 337 1.84 -18.69 -15.60
CA ARG A 337 3.16 -18.08 -15.44
C ARG A 337 3.49 -17.22 -16.64
N LEU A 338 4.07 -16.06 -16.39
CA LEU A 338 4.65 -15.18 -17.41
C LEU A 338 6.12 -14.95 -17.08
N THR A 339 7.01 -15.39 -17.96
CA THR A 339 8.46 -15.26 -17.77
C THR A 339 8.96 -14.10 -18.61
N PRO A 340 9.46 -13.00 -17.99
CA PRO A 340 10.08 -11.92 -18.75
C PRO A 340 11.43 -12.38 -19.32
N ARG A 341 11.74 -11.95 -20.54
CA ARG A 341 13.09 -12.01 -21.09
C ARG A 341 13.96 -11.00 -20.34
N GLN A 342 15.00 -11.50 -19.68
CA GLN A 342 15.86 -10.71 -18.81
C GLN A 342 17.28 -10.67 -19.40
N GLU A 343 17.91 -9.49 -19.35
CA GLU A 343 19.32 -9.33 -19.70
C GLU A 343 20.07 -8.66 -18.53
N SER A 344 21.33 -9.07 -18.33
CA SER A 344 22.13 -8.53 -17.23
C SER A 344 22.38 -7.04 -17.43
N THR A 345 22.04 -6.25 -16.42
CA THR A 345 22.37 -4.84 -16.37
C THR A 345 23.83 -4.68 -15.96
N ARG A 346 24.60 -3.97 -16.78
CA ARG A 346 25.98 -3.56 -16.42
C ARG A 346 25.95 -2.42 -15.41
N CYS A 347 26.94 -2.36 -14.52
CA CYS A 347 27.13 -1.20 -13.69
C CYS A 347 27.47 0.02 -14.58
N GLN A 348 26.63 1.06 -14.55
CA GLN A 348 26.90 2.28 -15.32
C GLN A 348 28.07 3.04 -14.66
N ARG A 349 29.20 3.15 -15.36
CA ARG A 349 30.45 3.79 -14.88
C ARG A 349 30.38 5.33 -14.73
N GLY A 350 29.19 5.94 -14.83
CA GLY A 350 28.97 7.40 -14.74
C GLY A 350 28.40 7.90 -13.42
N TYR A 351 28.06 7.03 -12.47
CA TYR A 351 27.52 7.44 -11.16
C TYR A 351 28.61 7.84 -10.13
N SER A 352 29.88 7.84 -10.52
CA SER A 352 31.01 8.25 -9.68
C SER A 352 31.02 9.75 -9.36
N THR A 353 30.42 10.59 -10.21
CA THR A 353 30.25 12.03 -10.00
C THR A 353 28.85 12.34 -9.47
N MET A 354 28.53 11.86 -8.28
CA MET A 354 27.54 12.56 -7.47
C MET A 354 28.25 13.66 -6.71
N GLU A 355 28.21 14.87 -7.27
CA GLU A 355 28.21 16.05 -6.43
C GLU A 355 27.01 15.92 -5.50
N THR A 356 27.28 15.95 -4.20
CA THR A 356 26.24 16.22 -3.21
C THR A 356 25.58 17.53 -3.62
N SER A 357 24.36 17.46 -4.16
CA SER A 357 23.65 18.67 -4.56
C SER A 357 23.66 19.65 -3.36
N PRO A 358 23.93 20.96 -3.56
CA PRO A 358 24.05 21.93 -2.46
C PRO A 358 22.80 22.00 -1.54
N MET A 359 21.68 21.41 -1.97
CA MET A 359 20.40 21.38 -1.28
C MET A 359 20.34 20.51 0.00
N GLN A 360 21.48 20.00 0.48
CA GLN A 360 21.61 19.39 1.83
C GLN A 360 22.60 20.11 2.76
N ARG A 361 23.06 21.32 2.41
CA ARG A 361 23.72 22.20 3.41
C ARG A 361 22.74 22.88 4.37
N GLY A 362 21.42 22.71 4.17
CA GLY A 362 20.37 23.36 4.95
C GLY A 362 20.00 22.71 6.28
N THR A 363 20.52 21.52 6.58
CA THR A 363 20.40 20.92 7.91
C THR A 363 21.79 20.67 8.44
N ALA A 364 22.42 21.72 8.97
CA ALA A 364 23.48 21.62 9.97
C ALA A 364 22.89 21.03 11.28
N GLY A 365 22.25 19.87 11.20
CA GLY A 365 22.14 18.99 12.35
C GLY A 365 23.53 18.42 12.55
N HIS A 366 24.10 18.59 13.74
CA HIS A 366 25.35 17.98 14.15
C HIS A 366 25.48 16.56 13.54
N LEU A 367 26.46 16.37 12.64
CA LEU A 367 26.97 15.03 12.38
C LEU A 367 27.66 14.61 13.68
N SER A 368 26.94 13.90 14.55
CA SER A 368 27.47 13.47 15.85
C SER A 368 28.58 12.40 15.73
N CYS A 369 28.87 11.97 14.50
CA CYS A 369 29.79 10.87 14.19
C CYS A 369 30.98 11.40 13.37
N PRO A 370 32.07 11.87 14.00
CA PRO A 370 33.23 12.38 13.28
C PRO A 370 33.95 11.24 12.53
N THR A 371 34.49 11.55 11.36
CA THR A 371 35.47 10.69 10.69
C THR A 371 36.74 10.71 11.52
N THR A 372 37.12 9.56 12.08
CA THR A 372 38.26 9.43 13.00
C THR A 372 39.54 8.95 12.33
N GLY A 373 39.47 8.53 11.06
CA GLY A 373 40.66 8.17 10.29
C GLY A 373 40.37 7.93 8.82
N ASN A 374 41.39 8.15 7.99
CA ASN A 374 41.43 7.69 6.61
C ASN A 374 42.78 7.02 6.31
N SER A 375 42.78 5.98 5.49
CA SER A 375 44.01 5.32 5.05
C SER A 375 43.82 4.69 3.66
N ARG A 376 44.93 4.49 2.94
CA ARG A 376 44.91 3.76 1.67
C ARG A 376 45.35 2.33 1.92
N SER A 377 44.62 1.39 1.32
CA SER A 377 44.90 -0.04 1.34
C SER A 377 44.90 -0.61 -0.08
N PRO A 378 45.38 -1.84 -0.30
CA PRO A 378 45.20 -2.53 -1.58
C PRO A 378 43.71 -2.64 -2.00
N ALA A 379 42.79 -2.72 -1.04
CA ALA A 379 41.35 -2.77 -1.28
C ALA A 379 40.74 -1.41 -1.69
N GLY A 380 41.42 -0.29 -1.41
CA GLY A 380 40.96 1.07 -1.73
C GLY A 380 41.13 2.06 -0.58
N LEU A 381 40.28 3.11 -0.57
CA LEU A 381 40.29 4.14 0.47
C LEU A 381 39.43 3.68 1.65
N LEU A 382 40.03 3.55 2.83
CA LEU A 382 39.34 3.28 4.08
C LEU A 382 38.95 4.61 4.74
N LEU A 383 37.67 4.74 5.11
CA LEU A 383 37.16 5.80 5.97
C LEU A 383 36.57 5.18 7.22
N THR A 384 36.98 5.66 8.40
CA THR A 384 36.51 5.16 9.68
C THR A 384 35.75 6.24 10.44
N HIS A 385 34.58 5.89 10.94
CA HIS A 385 33.74 6.74 11.77
C HIS A 385 33.57 6.10 13.16
N ALA A 386 33.72 6.88 14.22
CA ALA A 386 33.53 6.38 15.58
C ALA A 386 32.05 6.23 15.91
N ALA A 387 31.65 5.09 16.49
CA ALA A 387 30.29 4.83 16.93
C ALA A 387 30.28 4.49 18.44
N PRO A 388 29.14 4.65 19.15
CA PRO A 388 29.02 4.21 20.53
C PRO A 388 29.36 2.72 20.65
N ARG A 389 30.46 2.42 21.37
CA ARG A 389 30.95 1.05 21.62
C ARG A 389 31.22 0.26 20.31
N GLY A 390 31.71 0.94 19.28
CA GLY A 390 32.05 0.33 17.99
C GLY A 390 32.62 1.32 16.98
N LYS A 391 32.77 0.88 15.73
CA LYS A 391 33.26 1.67 14.60
C LYS A 391 32.47 1.34 13.34
N ILE A 392 32.38 2.31 12.44
CA ILE A 392 31.81 2.11 11.11
C ILE A 392 32.90 2.41 10.07
N HIS A 393 33.29 1.39 9.31
CA HIS A 393 34.32 1.47 8.29
C HIS A 393 33.68 1.43 6.90
N LEU A 394 34.05 2.36 6.03
CA LEU A 394 33.74 2.33 4.61
C LEU A 394 35.02 2.07 3.82
N ILE A 395 35.09 0.93 3.17
CA ILE A 395 36.16 0.55 2.24
C ILE A 395 35.68 0.90 0.83
N GLN A 396 36.09 2.08 0.35
CA GLN A 396 35.74 2.59 -0.96
C GLN A 396 36.58 1.95 -2.06
N SER A 397 35.92 1.34 -3.02
CA SER A 397 36.58 0.66 -4.14
C SER A 397 37.26 1.64 -5.09
N ASN A 398 38.38 1.22 -5.68
CA ASN A 398 38.99 1.93 -6.81
C ASN A 398 38.61 1.28 -8.16
N ALA A 399 38.90 1.96 -9.27
CA ALA A 399 38.51 1.51 -10.61
C ALA A 399 39.04 0.12 -11.02
N LEU A 400 40.21 -0.29 -10.51
CA LEU A 400 40.79 -1.63 -10.77
C LEU A 400 40.08 -2.71 -9.94
N VAL A 401 39.61 -2.34 -8.75
CA VAL A 401 38.92 -3.22 -7.80
C VAL A 401 37.44 -3.47 -8.18
N HIS A 402 36.86 -2.67 -9.08
CA HIS A 402 35.50 -2.88 -9.58
C HIS A 402 35.33 -4.17 -10.38
N ILE A 403 36.37 -4.71 -11.04
CA ILE A 403 36.23 -5.88 -11.92
C ILE A 403 35.69 -7.11 -11.17
N GLN A 404 36.11 -7.32 -9.91
CA GLN A 404 35.60 -8.43 -9.11
C GLN A 404 34.12 -8.22 -8.75
N ALA A 405 33.75 -6.98 -8.39
CA ALA A 405 32.36 -6.64 -8.07
C ALA A 405 31.45 -6.70 -9.30
N ASP A 406 31.94 -6.30 -10.49
CA ASP A 406 31.24 -6.42 -11.77
C ASP A 406 30.89 -7.88 -12.06
N ARG A 407 31.87 -8.79 -11.94
CA ARG A 407 31.66 -10.24 -12.16
C ARG A 407 30.66 -10.84 -11.18
N ILE A 408 30.77 -10.50 -9.89
CA ILE A 408 29.83 -10.99 -8.88
C ILE A 408 28.43 -10.45 -9.16
N PHE A 409 28.31 -9.17 -9.50
CA PHE A 409 27.02 -8.54 -9.82
C PHE A 409 26.37 -9.13 -11.07
N GLU A 410 27.15 -9.49 -12.09
CA GLU A 410 26.66 -10.22 -13.26
C GLU A 410 26.22 -11.64 -12.90
N ALA A 411 27.00 -12.36 -12.10
CA ALA A 411 26.67 -13.71 -11.65
C ALA A 411 25.37 -13.73 -10.81
N TYR A 412 25.16 -12.76 -9.92
CA TYR A 412 23.90 -12.60 -9.18
C TYR A 412 22.69 -12.49 -10.13
N GLN A 413 22.82 -11.72 -11.20
CA GLN A 413 21.74 -11.51 -12.16
C GLN A 413 21.45 -12.77 -12.95
N GLN A 414 22.48 -13.40 -13.53
CA GLN A 414 22.34 -14.63 -14.30
C GLN A 414 21.72 -15.76 -13.46
N GLN A 415 22.25 -15.99 -12.26
CA GLN A 415 21.73 -17.01 -11.34
C GLN A 415 20.31 -16.70 -10.85
N ALA A 416 19.94 -15.42 -10.73
CA ALA A 416 18.56 -15.06 -10.40
C ALA A 416 17.61 -15.28 -11.59
N PHE A 417 18.09 -15.15 -12.82
CA PHE A 417 17.28 -15.36 -14.03
C PHE A 417 17.02 -16.84 -14.32
N ASP A 418 18.02 -17.70 -14.09
CA ASP A 418 17.90 -19.15 -14.31
C ASP A 418 17.29 -19.91 -13.12
N GLY A 419 17.09 -19.23 -11.99
CA GLY A 419 16.48 -19.79 -10.79
C GLY A 419 17.46 -20.50 -9.84
N THR A 420 18.77 -20.49 -10.12
CA THR A 420 19.81 -20.97 -9.19
C THR A 420 19.81 -20.15 -7.90
N LEU A 421 19.66 -18.82 -8.02
CA LEU A 421 19.49 -17.89 -6.91
C LEU A 421 18.01 -17.53 -6.76
N LEU A 422 17.40 -18.01 -5.68
CA LEU A 422 15.97 -17.91 -5.40
C LEU A 422 15.62 -16.57 -4.75
N PHE A 423 15.76 -15.48 -5.48
CA PHE A 423 15.27 -14.19 -5.02
C PHE A 423 13.75 -14.19 -4.91
N ARG A 424 13.25 -13.95 -3.69
CA ARG A 424 11.82 -13.93 -3.37
C ARG A 424 11.45 -12.70 -2.57
N ARG A 425 10.21 -12.25 -2.73
CA ARG A 425 9.58 -11.32 -1.78
C ARG A 425 8.84 -12.13 -0.73
N TRP A 426 9.25 -11.97 0.52
CA TRP A 426 8.79 -12.79 1.61
C TRP A 426 7.62 -12.14 2.36
N PRO A 427 6.64 -12.90 2.86
CA PRO A 427 5.61 -12.37 3.75
C PRO A 427 6.23 -11.77 5.03
N LEU A 428 5.79 -10.57 5.39
CA LEU A 428 6.15 -9.93 6.67
C LEU A 428 5.48 -10.68 7.82
N ARG A 429 6.26 -11.01 8.87
CA ARG A 429 5.81 -11.82 10.01
C ARG A 429 4.69 -11.20 10.86
N SER A 430 4.54 -9.88 10.85
CA SER A 430 3.55 -9.18 11.67
C SER A 430 2.86 -8.05 10.92
N ASN A 431 1.63 -8.29 10.48
CA ASN A 431 0.71 -7.21 10.15
C ASN A 431 -0.71 -7.53 10.65
N PRO A 432 -1.00 -7.29 11.94
CA PRO A 432 -2.32 -7.56 12.51
C PRO A 432 -3.43 -6.67 11.92
N LYS A 433 -3.08 -5.64 11.13
CA LYS A 433 -4.01 -4.63 10.61
C LYS A 433 -4.51 -4.90 9.20
N VAL A 434 -3.90 -5.83 8.45
CA VAL A 434 -4.26 -6.09 7.05
C VAL A 434 -4.42 -7.59 6.84
N ARG A 435 -5.56 -8.00 6.27
CA ARG A 435 -5.82 -9.39 5.91
C ARG A 435 -4.97 -9.81 4.70
N GLY A 436 -4.47 -11.05 4.76
CA GLY A 436 -3.63 -11.65 3.74
C GLY A 436 -2.14 -11.34 3.92
N PRO A 437 -1.26 -12.05 3.20
CA PRO A 437 0.17 -11.85 3.28
C PRO A 437 0.54 -10.46 2.77
N LEU A 438 1.41 -9.76 3.50
CA LEU A 438 2.05 -8.53 3.05
C LEU A 438 3.51 -8.84 2.74
N LEU A 439 3.86 -8.93 1.46
CA LEU A 439 5.21 -9.22 0.98
C LEU A 439 6.16 -8.03 1.19
N THR A 440 7.44 -8.31 1.43
CA THR A 440 8.53 -7.33 1.43
C THR A 440 8.52 -6.49 0.15
N ASN A 441 9.06 -5.27 0.21
CA ASN A 441 9.18 -4.41 -0.98
C ASN A 441 10.43 -4.73 -1.82
N TYR A 442 11.29 -5.64 -1.38
CA TYR A 442 12.53 -6.03 -2.07
C TYR A 442 12.62 -7.55 -2.12
N PHE A 443 13.43 -8.07 -3.03
CA PHE A 443 13.67 -9.50 -3.15
C PHE A 443 14.89 -9.89 -2.32
N SER A 444 14.85 -11.04 -1.64
CA SER A 444 16.00 -11.50 -0.87
C SER A 444 16.10 -13.01 -0.83
N GLN A 445 17.31 -13.49 -0.56
CA GLN A 445 17.64 -14.86 -0.21
C GLN A 445 18.64 -14.82 0.96
N ASN A 446 18.38 -15.60 2.00
CA ASN A 446 19.37 -15.88 3.04
C ASN A 446 20.15 -17.14 2.70
N SER A 447 21.47 -17.13 2.93
CA SER A 447 22.31 -18.32 2.74
C SER A 447 23.29 -18.52 3.89
N GLY A 448 23.60 -19.78 4.23
CA GLY A 448 24.46 -20.16 5.34
C GLY A 448 23.66 -20.62 6.57
N GLU A 449 24.01 -20.09 7.73
CA GLU A 449 23.40 -20.42 9.03
C GLU A 449 21.94 -19.97 9.11
N THR A 450 21.09 -20.80 9.68
CA THR A 450 19.68 -20.47 9.88
C THR A 450 19.52 -19.31 10.86
N TYR A 451 18.80 -18.29 10.42
CA TYR A 451 18.62 -17.05 11.18
C TYR A 451 17.17 -16.56 11.08
N ARG A 452 16.70 -15.82 12.08
CA ARG A 452 15.31 -15.33 12.16
C ARG A 452 15.05 -14.11 11.26
N TYR A 453 15.46 -14.16 9.99
CA TYR A 453 15.16 -13.09 9.03
C TYR A 453 13.69 -13.11 8.54
N VAL A 454 13.28 -12.05 7.85
CA VAL A 454 11.90 -11.85 7.38
C VAL A 454 11.31 -13.05 6.62
N GLY A 455 12.12 -13.80 5.88
CA GLY A 455 11.69 -14.99 5.12
C GLY A 455 11.46 -16.26 5.94
N GLY A 456 11.76 -16.27 7.25
CA GLY A 456 11.69 -17.49 8.05
C GLY A 456 12.99 -18.32 7.96
N ALA A 457 13.31 -19.06 9.02
CA ALA A 457 14.53 -19.88 9.08
C ALA A 457 14.54 -20.96 7.98
N ASP A 458 13.38 -21.59 7.72
CA ASP A 458 13.17 -22.68 6.76
C ASP A 458 13.53 -22.33 5.29
N ASN A 459 13.65 -21.04 4.98
CA ASN A 459 13.98 -20.55 3.63
C ASN A 459 15.46 -20.13 3.50
N THR A 460 16.32 -20.57 4.41
CA THR A 460 17.77 -20.35 4.34
C THR A 460 18.43 -21.44 3.50
N VAL A 461 19.23 -21.06 2.51
CA VAL A 461 19.98 -22.00 1.68
C VAL A 461 21.33 -22.28 2.35
N PRO A 462 21.64 -23.51 2.80
CA PRO A 462 22.94 -23.78 3.44
C PRO A 462 24.10 -23.55 2.45
N PHE A 463 25.30 -23.23 2.97
CA PHE A 463 26.40 -22.79 2.10
C PHE A 463 26.93 -23.84 1.12
N ASP A 464 26.79 -25.12 1.44
CA ASP A 464 27.12 -26.23 0.53
C ASP A 464 26.29 -26.19 -0.77
N ARG A 465 25.11 -25.59 -0.71
CA ARG A 465 24.17 -25.42 -1.84
C ARG A 465 23.95 -23.94 -2.19
N ALA A 466 24.72 -23.02 -1.58
CA ALA A 466 24.56 -21.61 -1.85
C ALA A 466 25.02 -21.27 -3.28
N PRO A 467 24.31 -20.38 -3.99
CA PRO A 467 24.69 -19.97 -5.33
C PRO A 467 26.09 -19.36 -5.35
N GLY A 468 26.86 -19.65 -6.41
CA GLY A 468 28.25 -19.21 -6.52
C GLY A 468 28.43 -17.69 -6.39
N ALA A 469 27.43 -16.89 -6.77
CA ALA A 469 27.47 -15.43 -6.60
C ALA A 469 27.49 -15.01 -5.11
N VAL A 470 26.77 -15.74 -4.26
CA VAL A 470 26.72 -15.48 -2.80
C VAL A 470 28.05 -15.83 -2.14
N VAL A 471 28.62 -16.99 -2.49
CA VAL A 471 29.93 -17.42 -1.97
C VAL A 471 31.03 -16.45 -2.40
N GLN A 472 31.03 -16.01 -3.66
CA GLN A 472 31.99 -15.02 -4.15
C GLN A 472 31.84 -13.67 -3.46
N ALA A 473 30.62 -13.22 -3.19
CA ALA A 473 30.38 -11.98 -2.43
C ALA A 473 30.94 -12.08 -1.01
N ARG A 474 30.71 -13.19 -0.31
CA ARG A 474 31.28 -13.46 1.02
C ARG A 474 32.82 -13.39 0.98
N GLY A 475 33.42 -14.08 0.01
CA GLY A 475 34.88 -14.09 -0.18
C GLY A 475 35.44 -12.69 -0.46
N LEU A 476 34.75 -11.88 -1.27
CA LEU A 476 35.18 -10.50 -1.55
C LEU A 476 35.09 -9.60 -0.31
N ILE A 477 34.04 -9.74 0.51
CA ILE A 477 33.90 -9.03 1.78
C ILE A 477 35.08 -9.39 2.70
N GLN A 478 35.31 -10.68 2.95
CA GLN A 478 36.39 -11.14 3.82
C GLN A 478 37.77 -10.69 3.33
N LYS A 479 38.02 -10.78 2.02
CA LYS A 479 39.28 -10.33 1.40
C LYS A 479 39.53 -8.85 1.66
N ARG A 480 38.54 -7.99 1.40
CA ARG A 480 38.70 -6.54 1.53
C ARG A 480 38.84 -6.07 2.96
N ILE A 481 38.14 -6.73 3.89
CA ILE A 481 38.32 -6.46 5.31
C ILE A 481 39.74 -6.78 5.73
N ARG A 482 40.26 -7.95 5.35
CA ARG A 482 41.65 -8.35 5.63
C ARG A 482 42.67 -7.36 5.07
N GLU A 483 42.47 -6.91 3.83
CA GLU A 483 43.37 -5.96 3.17
C GLU A 483 43.31 -4.53 3.76
N ALA A 484 42.15 -4.10 4.29
CA ALA A 484 41.95 -2.73 4.75
C ALA A 484 42.10 -2.55 6.27
N LEU A 485 41.67 -3.54 7.05
CA LEU A 485 41.70 -3.50 8.53
C LEU A 485 42.80 -4.37 9.12
N GLU A 486 43.51 -5.16 8.30
CA GLU A 486 44.51 -6.15 8.76
C GLU A 486 43.93 -7.21 9.72
N GLU A 487 42.61 -7.39 9.69
CA GLU A 487 41.86 -8.32 10.52
C GLU A 487 41.14 -9.37 9.68
N ALA A 488 41.04 -10.59 10.21
CA ALA A 488 40.33 -11.68 9.56
C ALA A 488 39.02 -11.96 10.29
N TYR A 489 37.91 -11.79 9.57
CA TYR A 489 36.58 -12.15 10.03
C TYR A 489 36.03 -13.32 9.22
N GLU A 490 35.40 -14.26 9.91
CA GLU A 490 34.62 -15.32 9.32
C GLU A 490 33.14 -14.97 9.40
N PHE A 491 32.39 -15.36 8.36
CA PHE A 491 30.95 -15.15 8.27
C PHE A 491 30.28 -16.47 7.89
N ASN A 492 29.32 -16.90 8.70
CA ASN A 492 28.54 -18.11 8.45
C ASN A 492 27.13 -17.81 7.88
N GLU A 493 26.73 -16.54 7.71
CA GLU A 493 25.49 -16.13 7.05
C GLU A 493 25.74 -15.02 6.03
N VAL A 494 25.00 -15.04 4.92
CA VAL A 494 24.89 -13.94 3.97
C VAL A 494 23.43 -13.73 3.55
N LEU A 495 22.89 -12.57 3.91
CA LEU A 495 21.62 -12.07 3.39
C LEU A 495 21.88 -11.27 2.10
N SER A 496 21.40 -11.81 0.98
CA SER A 496 21.41 -11.12 -0.31
C SER A 496 20.07 -10.42 -0.53
N ALA A 497 20.09 -9.12 -0.82
CA ALA A 497 18.91 -8.31 -1.09
C ALA A 497 19.02 -7.59 -2.43
N ALA A 498 18.10 -7.87 -3.35
CA ALA A 498 17.96 -7.24 -4.64
C ALA A 498 16.84 -6.18 -4.60
N TYR A 499 17.19 -4.98 -5.01
CA TYR A 499 16.29 -3.84 -5.06
C TYR A 499 16.14 -3.40 -6.52
N MET A 500 14.92 -3.45 -7.06
CA MET A 500 14.51 -2.77 -8.29
C MET A 500 14.37 -1.26 -8.06
N GLN A 501 14.16 -0.49 -9.12
CA GLN A 501 14.00 0.96 -9.05
C GLN A 501 12.91 1.38 -8.04
N GLN A 502 13.17 2.45 -7.28
CA GLN A 502 12.32 3.01 -6.21
C GLN A 502 12.08 2.09 -4.99
N GLN A 503 12.56 0.85 -4.99
CA GLN A 503 12.51 0.00 -3.79
C GLN A 503 13.51 0.48 -2.74
N LYS A 504 13.07 0.46 -1.49
CA LYS A 504 13.85 0.84 -0.31
C LYS A 504 13.52 -0.08 0.86
N MET A 505 14.41 -0.10 1.84
CA MET A 505 14.20 -0.76 3.12
C MET A 505 13.93 0.31 4.19
N ALA A 506 12.97 0.08 5.08
CA ALA A 506 12.72 1.00 6.19
C ALA A 506 13.92 1.01 7.17
N PHE A 507 13.90 1.95 8.12
CA PHE A 507 14.83 1.90 9.26
C PHE A 507 14.64 0.58 10.02
N HIS A 508 15.75 -0.08 10.30
CA HIS A 508 15.82 -1.34 11.04
C HIS A 508 17.20 -1.45 11.71
N SER A 509 17.33 -2.36 12.67
CA SER A 509 18.61 -2.75 13.27
C SER A 509 18.77 -4.25 13.08
N ASP A 510 20.01 -4.70 12.91
CA ASP A 510 20.35 -6.12 12.88
C ASP A 510 20.49 -6.71 14.28
N SER A 511 20.30 -5.91 15.34
CA SER A 511 20.44 -6.35 16.74
C SER A 511 19.44 -7.46 17.07
N GLU A 512 19.92 -8.69 16.93
CA GLU A 512 19.20 -9.90 17.24
C GLU A 512 20.05 -10.81 18.12
N LYS A 513 19.38 -11.65 18.91
CA LYS A 513 20.07 -12.62 19.78
C LYS A 513 20.87 -13.60 18.92
N GLY A 514 22.14 -13.78 19.24
CA GLY A 514 23.05 -14.67 18.51
C GLY A 514 23.80 -14.01 17.35
N LEU A 515 23.57 -12.72 17.06
CA LEU A 515 24.40 -11.98 16.11
C LEU A 515 25.79 -11.70 16.71
N GLY A 516 26.84 -11.99 15.94
CA GLY A 516 28.22 -11.66 16.25
C GLY A 516 28.50 -10.15 16.24
N PRO A 517 29.68 -9.72 16.71
CA PRO A 517 29.98 -8.30 16.90
C PRO A 517 30.22 -7.54 15.59
N VAL A 518 30.31 -8.20 14.45
CA VAL A 518 30.65 -7.59 13.16
C VAL A 518 29.61 -7.94 12.10
N VAL A 519 29.15 -6.90 11.40
CA VAL A 519 28.28 -7.00 10.23
C VAL A 519 28.94 -6.27 9.07
N ALA A 520 29.07 -6.92 7.92
CA ALA A 520 29.70 -6.33 6.76
C ALA A 520 28.80 -6.42 5.52
N GLY A 521 28.75 -5.37 4.69
CA GLY A 521 27.88 -5.30 3.53
C GLY A 521 28.61 -4.90 2.26
N LEU A 522 28.55 -5.76 1.22
CA LEU A 522 28.98 -5.44 -0.13
C LEU A 522 27.84 -4.79 -0.93
N SER A 523 28.09 -3.63 -1.53
CA SER A 523 27.14 -2.92 -2.39
C SER A 523 27.47 -3.10 -3.88
N MET A 524 26.48 -3.45 -4.70
CA MET A 524 26.66 -3.70 -6.14
C MET A 524 25.55 -3.05 -6.98
N GLY A 525 25.87 -2.62 -8.21
CA GLY A 525 24.97 -1.85 -9.06
C GLY A 525 24.90 -0.37 -8.69
N SER A 526 23.68 0.18 -8.68
CA SER A 526 23.41 1.59 -8.41
C SER A 526 23.87 2.03 -7.01
N PRO A 527 24.39 3.26 -6.86
CA PRO A 527 24.70 3.80 -5.54
C PRO A 527 23.46 3.97 -4.66
N ALA A 528 23.67 3.98 -3.36
CA ALA A 528 22.64 4.25 -2.35
C ALA A 528 23.19 5.14 -1.24
N LEU A 529 22.32 5.93 -0.62
CA LEU A 529 22.59 6.54 0.68
C LEU A 529 22.17 5.58 1.78
N MET A 530 23.07 5.36 2.72
CA MET A 530 22.77 4.70 3.97
C MET A 530 22.70 5.74 5.09
N HIS A 531 21.53 5.87 5.69
CA HIS A 531 21.31 6.79 6.81
C HIS A 531 21.29 6.01 8.12
N PHE A 532 22.03 6.48 9.10
CA PHE A 532 22.03 5.99 10.46
C PHE A 532 21.33 6.99 11.36
N ARG A 533 20.53 6.49 12.29
CA ARG A 533 19.95 7.29 13.37
C ARG A 533 19.92 6.49 14.66
N LEU A 534 19.97 7.17 15.80
CA LEU A 534 19.87 6.52 17.09
C LEU A 534 18.50 5.85 17.23
N LEU A 535 18.49 4.64 17.79
CA LEU A 535 17.27 3.98 18.23
C LEU A 535 16.54 4.86 19.25
N SER A 536 15.21 4.88 19.20
CA SER A 536 14.42 5.81 20.02
C SER A 536 14.65 5.68 21.54
N LYS A 537 15.09 4.50 22.02
CA LYS A 537 15.49 4.26 23.42
C LYS A 537 16.79 4.97 23.83
N HIS A 538 17.64 5.33 22.87
CA HIS A 538 18.93 5.98 23.09
C HIS A 538 18.96 7.44 22.60
N ALA A 539 17.98 7.86 21.81
CA ALA A 539 17.86 9.24 21.33
C ALA A 539 17.21 10.14 22.39
N PRO A 540 17.75 11.36 22.64
CA PRO A 540 17.03 12.41 23.35
C PRO A 540 15.65 12.65 22.73
N ARG A 541 14.64 13.02 23.54
CA ARG A 541 13.25 13.18 23.07
C ARG A 541 13.13 14.14 21.87
N ASP A 542 13.89 15.22 21.88
CA ASP A 542 13.87 16.26 20.85
C ASP A 542 14.66 15.88 19.57
N GLU A 543 15.47 14.82 19.63
CA GLU A 543 16.29 14.32 18.53
C GLU A 543 15.81 12.97 17.97
N GLN A 544 14.63 12.51 18.42
CA GLN A 544 14.05 11.28 17.89
C GLN A 544 13.82 11.42 16.39
N ARG A 545 14.36 10.46 15.63
CA ARG A 545 14.31 10.36 14.15
C ARG A 545 15.30 11.25 13.41
N THR A 546 16.17 11.98 14.09
CA THR A 546 17.25 12.75 13.46
C THR A 546 18.32 11.81 12.90
N THR A 547 18.73 12.04 11.64
CA THR A 547 19.82 11.30 11.02
C THR A 547 21.15 11.71 11.65
N ALA A 548 21.86 10.74 12.25
CA ALA A 548 23.15 10.95 12.89
C ALA A 548 24.34 10.89 11.90
N MET A 549 24.24 10.04 10.88
CA MET A 549 25.29 9.87 9.87
C MET A 549 24.68 9.44 8.53
N THR A 550 25.28 9.90 7.43
CA THR A 550 24.93 9.45 6.08
C THR A 550 26.18 9.01 5.34
N VAL A 551 26.14 7.81 4.77
CA VAL A 551 27.22 7.23 3.98
C VAL A 551 26.74 6.97 2.55
N VAL A 552 27.57 7.28 1.56
CA VAL A 552 27.32 6.92 0.16
C VAL A 552 27.94 5.56 -0.11
N LEU A 553 27.11 4.56 -0.43
CA LEU A 553 27.56 3.23 -0.83
C LEU A 553 27.57 3.13 -2.35
N ARG A 554 28.74 2.96 -2.95
CA ARG A 554 28.93 2.82 -4.40
C ARG A 554 29.13 1.35 -4.79
N HIS A 555 29.16 1.12 -6.10
CA HIS A 555 29.45 -0.20 -6.64
C HIS A 555 30.81 -0.71 -6.14
N GLY A 556 30.81 -1.92 -5.58
CA GLY A 556 31.96 -2.58 -5.01
C GLY A 556 32.23 -2.21 -3.55
N ASP A 557 31.69 -1.13 -3.00
CA ASP A 557 32.04 -0.69 -1.65
C ASP A 557 31.66 -1.73 -0.59
N VAL A 558 32.53 -1.87 0.41
CA VAL A 558 32.27 -2.69 1.61
C VAL A 558 32.12 -1.77 2.80
N LEU A 559 30.97 -1.83 3.46
CA LEU A 559 30.74 -1.17 4.73
C LEU A 559 30.84 -2.20 5.86
N VAL A 560 31.64 -1.93 6.88
CA VAL A 560 31.79 -2.78 8.07
C VAL A 560 31.28 -2.03 9.29
N MET A 561 30.36 -2.65 10.02
CA MET A 561 29.89 -2.21 11.32
C MET A 561 30.57 -3.11 12.37
N GLU A 562 31.61 -2.59 13.00
CA GLU A 562 32.45 -3.30 13.97
C GLU A 562 32.02 -2.95 15.40
N GLY A 563 31.75 -3.97 16.21
CA GLY A 563 31.31 -3.84 17.60
C GLY A 563 29.78 -3.92 17.74
N ALA A 564 29.34 -4.72 18.73
CA ALA A 564 27.91 -4.93 19.01
C ALA A 564 27.14 -3.64 19.33
N GLY A 565 27.85 -2.61 19.81
CA GLY A 565 27.30 -1.28 20.10
C GLY A 565 26.69 -0.61 18.86
N VAL A 566 27.23 -0.82 17.67
CA VAL A 566 26.67 -0.21 16.45
C VAL A 566 25.23 -0.67 16.24
N GLN A 567 24.97 -1.97 16.37
CA GLN A 567 23.63 -2.53 16.18
C GLN A 567 22.70 -2.22 17.35
N GLU A 568 23.23 -2.17 18.58
CA GLU A 568 22.45 -1.89 19.79
C GLU A 568 21.94 -0.44 19.85
N PHE A 569 22.71 0.52 19.33
CA PHE A 569 22.45 1.96 19.42
C PHE A 569 21.86 2.57 18.15
N TYR A 570 22.23 2.08 16.97
CA TYR A 570 21.76 2.62 15.70
C TYR A 570 20.72 1.72 15.03
N GLU A 571 19.80 2.37 14.34
CA GLU A 571 19.04 1.78 13.24
C GLU A 571 19.43 2.48 11.94
N TYR A 572 19.33 1.75 10.84
CA TYR A 572 19.77 2.23 9.55
C TYR A 572 18.77 1.93 8.43
N THR A 573 18.84 2.71 7.36
CA THR A 573 18.04 2.53 6.14
C THR A 573 18.91 2.76 4.93
N CYS A 574 18.66 2.00 3.86
CA CYS A 574 19.25 2.26 2.55
C CYS A 574 18.20 2.89 1.64
N PHE A 575 18.48 4.13 1.21
CA PHE A 575 17.70 4.86 0.23
C PHE A 575 18.48 4.97 -1.09
N LYS A 576 17.79 4.85 -2.22
CA LYS A 576 18.42 4.92 -3.54
C LYS A 576 18.42 6.34 -4.09
N ILE A 577 19.55 6.80 -4.62
CA ILE A 577 19.65 8.11 -5.28
C ILE A 577 20.25 7.96 -6.67
N PRO A 578 19.53 8.39 -7.71
CA PRO A 578 18.19 7.91 -7.96
C PRO A 578 18.25 6.94 -9.15
N TYR A 579 17.20 6.12 -9.27
CA TYR A 579 16.77 5.44 -10.49
C TYR A 579 17.14 3.98 -10.74
N ASN A 580 18.20 3.37 -10.21
CA ASN A 580 18.65 2.08 -10.78
C ASN A 580 18.68 0.85 -9.84
N PHE A 581 18.93 -0.30 -10.47
CA PHE A 581 19.02 -1.62 -9.86
C PHE A 581 20.23 -1.72 -8.92
N ARG A 582 20.04 -2.34 -7.74
CA ARG A 582 21.09 -2.52 -6.73
C ARG A 582 20.93 -3.87 -6.07
N ILE A 583 22.05 -4.53 -5.79
CA ILE A 583 22.11 -5.70 -4.92
C ILE A 583 23.01 -5.36 -3.72
N ALA A 584 22.60 -5.79 -2.54
CA ALA A 584 23.46 -5.82 -1.36
C ALA A 584 23.64 -7.26 -0.89
N ALA A 585 24.85 -7.61 -0.47
CA ALA A 585 25.14 -8.84 0.24
C ALA A 585 25.65 -8.47 1.64
N THR A 586 24.86 -8.75 2.67
CA THR A 586 25.20 -8.49 4.07
C THR A 586 25.66 -9.80 4.70
N ALA A 587 26.91 -9.85 5.14
CA ALA A 587 27.53 -11.00 5.78
C ALA A 587 27.56 -10.83 7.30
N ARG A 588 27.25 -11.91 8.02
CA ARG A 588 27.15 -11.95 9.48
C ARG A 588 27.72 -13.25 10.03
N TRP A 589 28.04 -13.21 11.32
CA TRP A 589 28.26 -14.41 12.11
C TRP A 589 27.06 -14.63 13.02
N ILE A 590 26.45 -15.80 12.94
CA ILE A 590 25.30 -16.22 13.75
C ILE A 590 25.75 -17.38 14.64
N THR A 591 25.55 -17.26 15.95
CA THR A 591 25.88 -18.34 16.89
C THR A 591 24.93 -19.54 16.68
N PRO A 592 25.45 -20.77 16.42
CA PRO A 592 24.63 -21.94 16.07
C PRO A 592 23.59 -22.37 17.13
N ASP A 593 23.82 -22.07 18.41
CA ASP A 593 22.98 -22.52 19.54
C ASP A 593 21.59 -21.86 19.63
N HIS A 594 21.21 -21.04 18.64
CA HIS A 594 19.99 -20.23 18.65
C HIS A 594 19.09 -20.37 17.41
N SER A 595 19.28 -21.44 16.63
CA SER A 595 18.34 -21.88 15.57
C SER A 595 16.90 -21.96 16.09
#